data_AF-A0A7J3U935-F1
#
_entry.id   AF-A0A7J3U935-F1
#
_cell.length_a   1.000
_cell.length_b   1.000
_cell.length_c   1.000
_cell.angle_alpha   90.00
_cell.angle_beta   90.00
_cell.angle_gamma   90.00
#
_symmetry.space_group_name_H-M   'P 1'
#
loop_
_entity.id
_entity.type
_entity.pdbx_description
1 polymer ?
#
loop_
_entity_poly.entity_id
_entity_poly.type
_entity_poly.pdbx_seq_one_letter_code
_entity_poly.pdbx_strand_id
1 'polypeptide(L)'
;MWQDVTGMFSNNIYFIFLSYLILGAGLKYIDDAFDKKTFSKWRGIILAPFLGLLWAFTMFVNPFSATVLFAIAVGVLIKGKIDNPAHLLGLVTIIVALALVRVEVMFLPVVLLSAAAIVDEAGNDVAGYDETIKKSKKFKHRFFVYFFGRRYLLKVALLYLVLINVFPMYILIALILFDEAYIAVELYSTSVRDSKQS
;
A
#
# COMPACT_ATOMS: atom_id res chain seq x y z
N MET A 1 -3.20 12.87 -28.03
CA MET A 1 -4.06 11.80 -27.49
C MET A 1 -3.54 11.24 -26.17
N TRP A 2 -2.37 10.58 -26.11
CA TRP A 2 -1.83 10.06 -24.84
C TRP A 2 -1.47 11.17 -23.83
N GLN A 3 -0.87 12.27 -24.31
CA GLN A 3 -0.57 13.44 -23.45
C GLN A 3 -1.83 14.12 -22.89
N ASP A 4 -2.94 14.11 -23.64
CA ASP A 4 -4.21 14.70 -23.20
C ASP A 4 -4.87 13.85 -22.11
N VAL A 5 -4.80 12.51 -22.25
CA VAL A 5 -5.28 11.57 -21.24
C VAL A 5 -4.44 11.66 -19.96
N THR A 6 -3.11 11.67 -20.07
CA THR A 6 -2.24 11.83 -18.90
C THR A 6 -2.45 13.19 -18.24
N GLY A 7 -2.63 14.27 -19.01
CA GLY A 7 -2.95 15.60 -18.48
C GLY A 7 -4.25 15.63 -17.68
N MET A 8 -5.28 14.93 -18.16
CA MET A 8 -6.58 14.83 -17.51
C MET A 8 -6.52 14.11 -16.16
N PHE A 9 -5.73 13.04 -16.04
CA PHE A 9 -5.64 12.25 -14.80
C PHE A 9 -4.54 12.72 -13.84
N SER A 10 -3.40 13.21 -14.34
CA SER A 10 -2.25 13.66 -13.54
C SER A 10 -2.60 14.74 -12.52
N ASN A 11 -3.46 15.68 -12.93
CA ASN A 11 -3.92 16.82 -12.11
C ASN A 11 -5.26 16.53 -11.41
N ASN A 12 -5.87 15.37 -11.64
CA ASN A 12 -7.15 15.03 -11.03
C ASN A 12 -6.95 14.38 -9.66
N ILE A 13 -7.00 15.22 -8.64
CA ILE A 13 -6.84 14.82 -7.24
C ILE A 13 -7.85 13.73 -6.83
N TYR A 14 -9.09 13.81 -7.33
CA TYR A 14 -10.13 12.82 -7.01
C TYR A 14 -9.79 11.43 -7.55
N PHE A 15 -9.23 11.37 -8.77
CA PHE A 15 -8.75 10.12 -9.33
C PHE A 15 -7.63 9.52 -8.47
N ILE A 16 -6.65 10.32 -8.03
CA ILE A 16 -5.55 9.85 -7.19
C ILE A 16 -6.09 9.33 -5.84
N PHE A 17 -6.99 10.06 -5.19
CA PHE A 17 -7.59 9.62 -3.92
C PHE A 17 -8.38 8.33 -4.06
N LEU A 18 -9.23 8.25 -5.08
CA LEU A 18 -10.02 7.06 -5.36
C LEU A 18 -9.13 5.85 -5.67
N SER A 19 -8.05 6.07 -6.43
CA SER A 19 -7.10 5.01 -6.75
C SER A 19 -6.43 4.46 -5.49
N TYR A 20 -5.91 5.33 -4.62
CA TYR A 20 -5.29 4.91 -3.36
C TYR A 20 -6.28 4.19 -2.43
N LEU A 21 -7.52 4.67 -2.32
CA LEU A 21 -8.59 3.98 -1.58
C LEU A 21 -8.83 2.56 -2.09
N ILE A 22 -9.03 2.41 -3.42
CA ILE A 22 -9.29 1.12 -4.04
C ILE A 22 -8.10 0.17 -3.88
N LEU A 23 -6.87 0.68 -4.07
CA LEU A 23 -5.67 -0.12 -3.92
C LEU A 23 -5.50 -0.60 -2.47
N GLY A 24 -5.69 0.27 -1.47
CA GLY A 24 -5.58 -0.09 -0.06
C GLY A 24 -6.62 -1.13 0.36
N ALA A 25 -7.90 -0.88 0.05
CA ALA A 25 -8.98 -1.82 0.33
C ALA A 25 -8.80 -3.16 -0.41
N GLY A 26 -8.45 -3.09 -1.69
CA GLY A 26 -8.30 -4.25 -2.56
C GLY A 26 -7.14 -5.16 -2.13
N LEU A 27 -6.01 -4.59 -1.74
CA LEU A 27 -4.88 -5.37 -1.22
C LEU A 27 -5.25 -6.08 0.09
N LYS A 28 -5.91 -5.40 1.04
CA LYS A 28 -6.36 -6.08 2.27
C LYS A 28 -7.38 -7.16 1.99
N TYR A 29 -8.27 -6.94 1.03
CA TYR A 29 -9.24 -7.96 0.62
C TYR A 29 -8.53 -9.23 0.13
N ILE A 30 -7.48 -9.08 -0.67
CA ILE A 30 -6.67 -10.20 -1.16
C ILE A 30 -5.96 -10.88 0.01
N ASP A 31 -5.27 -10.14 0.87
CA ASP A 31 -4.59 -10.68 2.06
C ASP A 31 -5.55 -11.54 2.89
N ASP A 32 -6.68 -10.97 3.29
CA ASP A 32 -7.63 -11.64 4.17
C ASP A 32 -8.39 -12.80 3.47
N ALA A 33 -8.48 -12.82 2.13
CA ALA A 33 -8.98 -13.96 1.37
C ALA A 33 -8.04 -15.17 1.46
N PHE A 34 -6.73 -14.94 1.44
CA PHE A 34 -5.73 -16.01 1.46
C PHE A 34 -5.32 -16.43 2.86
N ASP A 35 -5.12 -15.47 3.76
CA ASP A 35 -4.59 -15.68 5.10
C ASP A 35 -5.68 -16.08 6.09
N LYS A 36 -6.75 -15.28 6.15
CA LYS A 36 -7.85 -15.47 7.12
C LYS A 36 -9.00 -16.32 6.58
N LYS A 37 -9.03 -16.57 5.26
CA LYS A 37 -10.11 -17.27 4.54
C LYS A 37 -11.50 -16.64 4.78
N THR A 38 -11.55 -15.36 5.14
CA THR A 38 -12.81 -14.65 5.37
C THR A 38 -13.54 -14.42 4.04
N PHE A 39 -12.78 -14.09 3.00
CA PHE A 39 -13.24 -13.83 1.64
C PHE A 39 -12.91 -14.99 0.69
N SER A 40 -13.52 -14.97 -0.50
CA SER A 40 -13.29 -15.99 -1.51
C SER A 40 -11.94 -15.77 -2.22
N LYS A 41 -11.06 -16.78 -2.17
CA LYS A 41 -9.78 -16.78 -2.90
C LYS A 41 -9.95 -16.54 -4.40
N TRP A 42 -10.98 -17.14 -5.00
CA TRP A 42 -11.30 -16.93 -6.42
C TRP A 42 -11.59 -15.46 -6.75
N ARG A 43 -12.34 -14.76 -5.87
CA ARG A 43 -12.58 -13.32 -6.04
C ARG A 43 -11.29 -12.51 -5.88
N GLY A 44 -10.42 -12.89 -4.94
CA GLY A 44 -9.10 -12.27 -4.79
C GLY A 44 -8.21 -12.41 -6.02
N ILE A 45 -8.15 -13.59 -6.63
CA ILE A 45 -7.39 -13.85 -7.86
C ILE A 45 -7.91 -13.00 -9.03
N ILE A 46 -9.24 -12.90 -9.19
CA ILE A 46 -9.84 -12.08 -10.25
C ILE A 46 -9.58 -10.60 -10.01
N LEU A 47 -9.62 -10.15 -8.75
CA LEU A 47 -9.41 -8.75 -8.39
C LEU A 47 -7.96 -8.28 -8.59
N ALA A 48 -6.98 -9.15 -8.35
CA ALA A 48 -5.56 -8.84 -8.44
C ALA A 48 -5.10 -8.15 -9.74
N PRO A 49 -5.43 -8.63 -10.96
CA PRO A 49 -5.02 -7.96 -12.19
C PRO A 49 -5.66 -6.57 -12.34
N PHE A 50 -6.91 -6.37 -11.90
CA PHE A 50 -7.52 -5.03 -11.95
C PHE A 50 -6.79 -4.05 -11.01
N LEU A 51 -6.42 -4.49 -9.80
CA LEU A 51 -5.61 -3.68 -8.90
C LEU A 51 -4.21 -3.42 -9.46
N GLY A 52 -3.58 -4.42 -10.08
CA GLY A 52 -2.28 -4.25 -10.74
C GLY A 52 -2.32 -3.25 -11.90
N LEU A 53 -3.37 -3.29 -12.73
CA LEU A 53 -3.58 -2.30 -13.78
C LEU A 53 -3.85 -0.90 -13.23
N LEU A 54 -4.70 -0.78 -12.20
CA LEU A 54 -4.96 0.50 -11.53
C LEU A 54 -3.67 1.07 -10.91
N TRP A 55 -2.87 0.22 -10.28
CA TRP A 55 -1.57 0.57 -9.71
C TRP A 55 -0.64 1.11 -10.79
N ALA A 56 -0.40 0.34 -11.86
CA ALA A 56 0.46 0.74 -12.97
C ALA A 56 -0.04 2.02 -13.66
N PHE A 57 -1.35 2.15 -13.87
CA PHE A 57 -1.93 3.35 -14.47
C PHE A 57 -1.75 4.58 -13.57
N THR A 58 -1.95 4.43 -12.26
CA THR A 58 -1.73 5.52 -11.27
C THR A 58 -0.27 5.97 -11.25
N MET A 59 0.67 5.02 -11.38
CA MET A 59 2.10 5.34 -11.55
C MET A 59 2.35 6.08 -12.87
N PHE A 60 1.78 5.59 -13.97
CA PHE A 60 1.98 6.19 -15.30
C PHE A 60 1.49 7.64 -15.38
N VAL A 61 0.34 7.95 -14.79
CA VAL A 61 -0.26 9.29 -14.90
C VAL A 61 0.28 10.31 -13.89
N ASN A 62 0.94 9.90 -12.80
CA ASN A 62 1.41 10.84 -11.78
C ASN A 62 2.78 10.43 -11.21
N PRO A 63 3.85 11.25 -11.39
CA PRO A 63 5.21 10.90 -10.99
C PRO A 63 5.40 10.81 -9.46
N PHE A 64 4.62 11.58 -8.69
CA PHE A 64 4.65 11.49 -7.23
C PHE A 64 4.04 10.16 -6.77
N SER A 65 2.90 9.78 -7.33
CA SER A 65 2.31 8.46 -7.09
C SER A 65 3.20 7.33 -7.56
N ALA A 66 3.84 7.45 -8.72
CA ALA A 66 4.83 6.49 -9.19
C ALA A 66 5.92 6.24 -8.15
N THR A 67 6.48 7.32 -7.61
CA THR A 67 7.55 7.27 -6.62
C THR A 67 7.11 6.58 -5.33
N VAL A 68 5.93 6.92 -4.80
CA VAL A 68 5.39 6.32 -3.56
C VAL A 68 5.00 4.86 -3.76
N LEU A 69 4.24 4.56 -4.81
CA LEU A 69 3.78 3.21 -5.10
C LEU A 69 4.95 2.29 -5.45
N PHE A 70 5.96 2.78 -6.19
CA PHE A 70 7.18 2.02 -6.43
C PHE A 70 7.92 1.69 -5.13
N ALA A 71 8.05 2.68 -4.22
CA ALA A 71 8.67 2.46 -2.92
C ALA A 71 7.93 1.43 -2.06
N ILE A 72 6.60 1.46 -2.05
CA ILE A 72 5.76 0.45 -1.38
C ILE A 72 6.00 -0.94 -1.99
N ALA A 73 5.98 -1.04 -3.33
CA ALA A 73 6.21 -2.31 -4.03
C ALA A 73 7.59 -2.90 -3.69
N VAL A 74 8.64 -2.07 -3.67
CA VAL A 74 9.99 -2.48 -3.26
C VAL A 74 10.01 -2.97 -1.81
N GLY A 75 9.36 -2.26 -0.88
CA GLY A 75 9.29 -2.66 0.52
C GLY A 75 8.62 -4.02 0.73
N VAL A 76 7.49 -4.24 0.06
CA VAL A 76 6.72 -5.51 0.09
C VAL A 76 7.53 -6.65 -0.55
N LEU A 77 8.20 -6.39 -1.68
CA LEU A 77 9.05 -7.37 -2.38
C LEU A 77 10.22 -7.84 -1.51
N ILE A 78 10.97 -6.91 -0.93
CA ILE A 78 12.13 -7.23 -0.08
C ILE A 78 11.71 -8.02 1.16
N LYS A 79 10.50 -7.76 1.67
CA LYS A 79 9.96 -8.47 2.83
C LYS A 79 9.26 -9.78 2.50
N GLY A 80 9.26 -10.21 1.25
CA GLY A 80 8.70 -11.50 0.85
C GLY A 80 7.20 -11.60 1.10
N LYS A 81 6.47 -10.47 1.09
CA LYS A 81 5.02 -10.43 1.30
C LYS A 81 4.22 -10.89 0.08
N ILE A 82 4.90 -11.21 -1.02
CA ILE A 82 4.32 -11.86 -2.20
C ILE A 82 4.37 -13.37 -1.99
N ASP A 83 3.42 -13.86 -1.20
CA ASP A 83 3.36 -15.25 -0.73
C ASP A 83 2.18 -16.05 -1.30
N ASN A 84 1.34 -15.41 -2.13
CA ASN A 84 0.14 -16.01 -2.70
C ASN A 84 -0.02 -15.71 -4.20
N PRO A 85 -0.78 -16.54 -4.96
CA PRO A 85 -0.89 -16.40 -6.41
C PRO A 85 -1.58 -15.11 -6.83
N ALA A 86 -2.43 -14.52 -6.00
CA ALA A 86 -3.08 -13.25 -6.31
C ALA A 86 -2.06 -12.08 -6.25
N HIS A 87 -1.19 -12.04 -5.24
CA HIS A 87 -0.10 -11.06 -5.17
C HIS A 87 0.88 -11.21 -6.32
N LEU A 88 1.25 -12.45 -6.67
CA LEU A 88 2.12 -12.70 -7.81
C LEU A 88 1.47 -12.21 -9.12
N LEU A 89 0.18 -12.52 -9.33
CA LEU A 89 -0.55 -12.08 -10.51
C LEU A 89 -0.67 -10.55 -10.58
N GLY A 90 -0.94 -9.90 -9.44
CA GLY A 90 -0.96 -8.44 -9.33
C GLY A 90 0.39 -7.82 -9.70
N LEU A 91 1.50 -8.34 -9.15
CA LEU A 91 2.85 -7.88 -9.47
C LEU A 91 3.19 -8.06 -10.95
N VAL A 92 2.93 -9.25 -11.52
CA VAL A 92 3.19 -9.53 -12.93
C VAL A 92 2.40 -8.57 -13.81
N THR A 93 1.14 -8.28 -13.45
CA THR A 93 0.30 -7.31 -14.16
C THR A 93 0.91 -5.91 -14.12
N ILE A 94 1.42 -5.47 -12.96
CA ILE A 94 2.13 -4.19 -12.84
C ILE A 94 3.36 -4.18 -13.76
N ILE A 95 4.22 -5.20 -13.71
CA ILE A 95 5.45 -5.27 -14.50
C ILE A 95 5.15 -5.24 -16.00
N VAL A 96 4.20 -6.04 -16.47
CA VAL A 96 3.82 -6.10 -17.88
C VAL A 96 3.24 -4.76 -18.34
N ALA A 97 2.36 -4.14 -17.54
CA ALA A 97 1.81 -2.83 -17.87
C ALA A 97 2.90 -1.75 -17.93
N LEU A 98 3.83 -1.74 -16.96
CA LEU A 98 4.93 -0.78 -16.90
C LEU A 98 5.99 -1.02 -17.99
N ALA A 99 6.15 -2.24 -18.51
CA ALA A 99 7.06 -2.50 -19.64
C ALA A 99 6.63 -1.81 -20.94
N LEU A 100 5.34 -1.44 -21.05
CA LEU A 100 4.76 -0.80 -22.23
C LEU A 100 4.77 0.73 -22.16
N VAL A 101 5.10 1.31 -21.00
CA VAL A 101 5.03 2.77 -20.76
C VAL A 101 6.28 3.28 -20.06
N ARG A 102 6.65 4.54 -20.31
CA ARG A 102 7.69 5.20 -19.51
C ARG A 102 7.03 5.80 -18.28
N VAL A 103 7.57 5.48 -17.11
CA VAL A 103 7.15 6.05 -15.84
C VAL A 103 8.26 6.90 -15.27
N GLU A 104 7.90 8.11 -14.86
CA GLU A 104 8.82 9.04 -14.21
C GLU A 104 8.82 8.78 -12.71
N VAL A 105 10.00 8.44 -12.17
CA VAL A 105 10.22 8.21 -10.74
C VAL A 105 11.34 9.12 -10.24
N MET A 106 11.15 9.66 -9.03
CA MET A 106 12.17 10.49 -8.40
C MET A 106 13.13 9.60 -7.61
N PHE A 107 14.32 9.37 -8.16
CA PHE A 107 15.27 8.38 -7.62
C PHE A 107 15.58 8.57 -6.12
N LEU A 108 15.94 9.78 -5.70
CA LEU A 108 16.32 10.03 -4.29
C LEU A 108 15.13 9.85 -3.33
N PRO A 109 13.93 10.42 -3.60
CA PRO A 109 12.72 10.08 -2.85
C PRO A 109 12.36 8.59 -2.86
N VAL A 110 12.50 7.87 -3.98
CA VAL A 110 12.27 6.42 -4.03
C VAL A 110 13.15 5.71 -3.02
N VAL A 111 14.45 6.03 -2.96
CA VAL A 111 15.38 5.38 -2.01
C VAL A 111 14.95 5.62 -0.56
N LEU A 112 14.66 6.88 -0.20
CA LEU A 112 14.22 7.24 1.15
C LEU A 112 12.91 6.55 1.54
N LEU A 113 11.90 6.62 0.67
CA LEU A 113 10.58 6.05 0.92
C LEU A 113 10.62 4.52 0.92
N SER A 114 11.45 3.89 0.08
CA SER A 114 11.63 2.44 0.08
C SER A 114 12.26 1.98 1.38
N ALA A 115 13.30 2.68 1.86
CA ALA A 115 13.90 2.41 3.16
C ALA A 115 12.87 2.52 4.30
N ALA A 116 12.05 3.58 4.29
CA ALA A 116 10.97 3.76 5.25
C ALA A 116 9.94 2.61 5.17
N ALA A 117 9.52 2.20 3.97
CA ALA A 117 8.58 1.09 3.76
C ALA A 117 9.15 -0.26 4.24
N ILE A 118 10.43 -0.55 3.97
CA ILE A 118 11.09 -1.77 4.43
C ILE A 118 11.16 -1.81 5.97
N VAL A 119 11.50 -0.68 6.59
CA VAL A 119 11.58 -0.57 8.05
C VAL A 119 10.19 -0.65 8.67
N ASP A 120 9.17 -0.04 8.05
CA ASP A 120 7.78 -0.16 8.50
C ASP A 120 7.33 -1.61 8.52
N GLU A 121 7.60 -2.33 7.43
CA GLU A 121 7.22 -3.74 7.33
C GLU A 121 8.04 -4.62 8.29
N ALA A 122 9.33 -4.32 8.50
CA ALA A 122 10.14 -4.99 9.50
C ALA A 122 9.63 -4.77 10.92
N GLY A 123 9.26 -3.54 11.25
CA GLY A 123 8.69 -3.20 12.55
C GLY A 123 7.33 -3.85 12.75
N ASN A 124 6.51 -3.95 11.70
CA ASN A 124 5.21 -4.61 11.75
C ASN A 124 5.37 -6.11 12.04
N ASP A 125 6.32 -6.78 11.38
CA ASP A 125 6.62 -8.20 11.64
C ASP A 125 7.04 -8.42 13.11
N VAL A 126 7.93 -7.57 13.64
CA VAL A 126 8.37 -7.64 15.05
C VAL A 126 7.20 -7.38 16.00
N ALA A 127 6.39 -6.36 15.73
CA ALA A 127 5.19 -6.05 16.50
C ALA A 127 4.16 -7.17 16.47
N GLY A 128 4.12 -7.96 15.38
CA GLY A 128 3.23 -9.09 15.18
C GLY A 128 3.69 -10.38 15.87
N TYR A 129 5.00 -10.67 15.85
CA TYR A 129 5.54 -11.95 16.34
C TYR A 129 5.89 -11.94 17.84
N ASP A 130 6.36 -10.80 18.36
CA ASP A 130 6.86 -10.75 19.73
C ASP A 130 5.73 -10.60 20.76
N GLU A 131 5.32 -11.73 21.35
CA GLU A 131 4.31 -11.76 22.41
C GLU A 131 4.72 -10.93 23.64
N THR A 132 6.02 -10.79 23.93
CA THR A 132 6.50 -10.02 25.07
C THR A 132 6.28 -8.52 24.85
N ILE A 133 6.50 -8.04 23.62
CA ILE A 133 6.21 -6.66 23.23
C ILE A 133 4.70 -6.42 23.24
N LYS A 134 3.90 -7.35 22.68
CA LYS A 134 2.43 -7.24 22.65
C LYS A 134 1.78 -7.19 24.04
N LYS A 135 2.25 -8.04 24.97
CA LYS A 135 1.68 -8.11 26.34
C LYS A 135 2.27 -7.06 27.27
N SER A 136 3.32 -6.34 26.86
CA SER A 136 3.95 -5.32 27.68
C SER A 136 3.05 -4.12 27.93
N LYS A 137 2.95 -3.71 29.20
CA LYS A 137 2.24 -2.48 29.59
C LYS A 137 3.09 -1.22 29.43
N LYS A 138 4.38 -1.33 29.11
CA LYS A 138 5.24 -0.13 28.98
C LYS A 138 4.80 0.68 27.78
N PHE A 139 4.73 2.00 27.95
CA PHE A 139 4.35 2.94 26.90
C PHE A 139 5.16 2.76 25.62
N LYS A 140 6.48 2.59 25.73
CA LYS A 140 7.39 2.40 24.57
C LYS A 140 7.00 1.20 23.69
N HIS A 141 6.62 0.08 24.30
CA HIS A 141 6.22 -1.11 23.54
C HIS A 141 4.85 -0.93 22.88
N ARG A 142 3.89 -0.30 23.57
CA ARG A 142 2.59 0.03 22.96
C ARG A 142 2.73 1.02 21.81
N PHE A 143 3.55 2.05 21.99
CA PHE A 143 3.86 3.01 20.93
C PHE A 143 4.52 2.30 19.74
N PHE A 144 5.50 1.42 19.97
CA PHE A 144 6.15 0.65 18.91
C PHE A 144 5.14 -0.18 18.10
N VAL A 145 4.29 -0.95 18.78
CA VAL A 145 3.26 -1.78 18.14
C VAL A 145 2.27 -0.92 17.37
N TYR A 146 1.84 0.22 17.94
CA TYR A 146 0.94 1.14 17.26
C TYR A 146 1.61 1.80 16.04
N PHE A 147 2.84 2.27 16.19
CA PHE A 147 3.58 3.01 15.18
C PHE A 147 3.86 2.13 13.94
N PHE A 148 4.43 0.96 14.17
CA PHE A 148 4.79 0.04 13.10
C PHE A 148 3.63 -0.82 12.60
N GLY A 149 2.67 -1.16 13.48
CA GLY A 149 1.44 -1.85 13.05
C GLY A 149 0.56 -1.01 12.12
N ARG A 150 0.73 0.31 12.12
CA ARG A 150 0.04 1.26 11.22
C ARG A 150 0.96 1.84 10.14
N ARG A 151 2.18 1.28 9.98
CA ARG A 151 3.19 1.70 9.01
C ARG A 151 3.37 3.23 8.94
N TYR A 152 3.59 3.86 10.09
CA TYR A 152 3.68 5.33 10.18
C TYR A 152 4.98 5.90 9.63
N LEU A 153 6.08 5.13 9.53
CA LEU A 153 7.37 5.67 9.11
C LEU A 153 7.33 6.19 7.68
N LEU A 154 6.68 5.48 6.76
CA LEU A 154 6.50 5.90 5.38
C LEU A 154 5.73 7.22 5.29
N LYS A 155 4.67 7.38 6.10
CA LYS A 155 3.89 8.63 6.18
C LYS A 155 4.72 9.78 6.74
N VAL A 156 5.55 9.52 7.75
CA VAL A 156 6.47 10.53 8.31
C VAL A 156 7.54 10.94 7.30
N ALA A 157 8.13 9.98 6.58
CA ALA A 157 9.11 10.24 5.53
C ALA A 157 8.49 11.04 4.38
N LEU A 158 7.27 10.72 3.97
CA LEU A 158 6.53 11.46 2.96
C LEU A 158 6.15 12.87 3.45
N LEU A 159 5.71 13.01 4.71
CA LEU A 159 5.43 14.32 5.31
C LEU A 159 6.69 15.19 5.30
N TYR A 160 7.86 14.65 5.62
CA TYR A 160 9.12 15.37 5.50
C TYR A 160 9.33 15.90 4.08
N LEU A 161 9.16 15.06 3.04
CA LEU A 161 9.27 15.47 1.64
C LEU A 161 8.23 16.53 1.23
N VAL A 162 7.04 16.51 1.83
CA VAL A 162 6.03 17.56 1.64
C VAL A 162 6.46 18.87 2.26
N LEU A 163 6.99 18.85 3.49
CA LEU A 163 7.41 20.07 4.22
C LEU A 163 8.57 20.80 3.53
N ILE A 164 9.45 20.06 2.86
CA ILE A 164 10.53 20.64 2.04
C ILE A 164 10.10 20.94 0.58
N ASN A 165 8.81 20.86 0.27
CA ASN A 165 8.21 21.12 -1.05
C ASN A 165 8.71 20.20 -2.19
N VAL A 166 9.19 19.00 -1.88
CA VAL A 166 9.54 17.99 -2.90
C VAL A 166 8.28 17.23 -3.35
N PHE A 167 7.32 17.04 -2.44
CA PHE A 167 6.03 16.39 -2.73
C PHE A 167 4.85 17.34 -2.46
N PRO A 168 3.76 17.23 -3.23
CA PRO A 168 2.54 17.96 -2.91
C PRO A 168 1.76 17.26 -1.79
N MET A 169 1.08 18.05 -0.94
CA MET A 169 0.33 17.57 0.23
C MET A 169 -0.74 16.51 -0.12
N TYR A 170 -1.35 16.58 -1.30
CA TYR A 170 -2.39 15.63 -1.68
C TYR A 170 -1.87 14.19 -1.78
N ILE A 171 -0.59 13.96 -2.06
CA ILE A 171 -0.03 12.60 -2.11
C ILE A 171 0.05 11.99 -0.70
N LEU A 172 0.34 12.81 0.33
CA LEU A 172 0.28 12.37 1.71
C LEU A 172 -1.15 11.99 2.11
N ILE A 173 -2.13 12.80 1.72
CA ILE A 173 -3.55 12.49 1.96
C ILE A 173 -3.94 11.19 1.25
N ALA A 174 -3.51 11.00 0.00
CA ALA A 174 -3.76 9.77 -0.75
C ALA A 174 -3.16 8.54 -0.04
N LEU A 175 -1.93 8.62 0.45
CA LEU A 175 -1.30 7.55 1.22
C LEU A 175 -2.07 7.24 2.51
N ILE A 176 -2.54 8.26 3.23
CA ILE A 176 -3.38 8.06 4.42
C ILE A 176 -4.69 7.34 4.05
N LEU A 177 -5.33 7.74 2.95
CA LEU A 177 -6.56 7.09 2.48
C LEU A 177 -6.32 5.62 2.12
N PHE A 178 -5.19 5.29 1.49
CA PHE A 178 -4.81 3.90 1.22
C PHE A 178 -4.74 3.09 2.52
N ASP A 179 -4.04 3.59 3.53
CA ASP A 179 -3.91 2.88 4.81
C ASP A 179 -5.25 2.75 5.53
N GLU A 180 -6.06 3.81 5.60
CA GLU A 180 -7.35 3.77 6.29
C GLU A 180 -8.34 2.85 5.57
N ALA A 181 -8.31 2.78 4.23
CA ALA A 181 -9.08 1.80 3.47
C ALA A 181 -8.62 0.36 3.75
N TYR A 182 -7.32 0.13 3.85
CA TYR A 182 -6.75 -1.17 4.23
C TYR A 182 -7.25 -1.58 5.63
N ILE A 183 -7.21 -0.68 6.61
CA ILE A 183 -7.69 -0.91 7.97
C ILE A 183 -9.21 -1.15 8.00
N ALA A 184 -9.99 -0.38 7.24
CA ALA A 184 -11.45 -0.53 7.21
C ALA A 184 -11.85 -1.94 6.75
N VAL A 185 -11.17 -2.48 5.72
CA VAL A 185 -11.39 -3.84 5.25
C VAL A 185 -10.94 -4.88 6.29
N GLU A 186 -9.85 -4.62 7.03
CA GLU A 186 -9.42 -5.49 8.12
C GLU A 186 -10.47 -5.63 9.22
N LEU A 187 -11.02 -4.50 9.66
CA LEU A 187 -12.06 -4.46 10.70
C LEU A 187 -13.32 -5.18 10.22
N TYR A 188 -13.74 -4.91 8.99
CA TYR A 188 -14.88 -5.58 8.38
C TYR A 188 -14.66 -7.10 8.28
N SER A 189 -13.52 -7.54 7.75
CA SER A 189 -13.15 -8.94 7.63
C SER A 189 -13.16 -9.66 8.98
N THR A 190 -12.59 -9.04 10.01
CA THR A 190 -12.57 -9.60 11.37
C THR A 190 -13.99 -9.74 11.91
N SER A 191 -14.84 -8.72 11.74
CA SER A 191 -16.25 -8.79 12.18
C SER A 191 -17.06 -9.90 11.48
N VAL A 192 -16.81 -10.13 10.19
CA VAL A 192 -17.46 -11.20 9.40
C VAL A 192 -16.96 -12.58 9.82
N ARG A 193 -15.69 -12.70 10.22
CA ARG A 193 -15.14 -13.96 10.69
C ARG A 193 -15.71 -14.32 12.06
N ASP A 194 -15.76 -13.36 12.96
CA ASP A 194 -16.22 -13.58 14.34
C ASP A 194 -17.72 -13.96 14.35
N SER A 195 -18.54 -13.38 13.47
CA SER A 195 -19.97 -13.74 13.33
C SER A 195 -20.23 -15.13 12.73
N LYS A 196 -19.25 -15.74 12.05
CA LYS A 196 -19.34 -17.12 11.55
C LYS A 196 -18.92 -18.16 12.59
N GLN A 197 -18.25 -17.72 13.66
CA GLN A 197 -17.76 -18.60 14.74
C GLN A 197 -18.68 -18.61 15.97
N SER A 198 -19.61 -17.64 16.08
CA SER A 198 -20.71 -17.61 17.05
C SER A 198 -21.91 -18.45 16.59
#